data_AF-A0A3N6MT10-F1
#
_entry.id   AF-A0A3N6MT10-F1
#
_cell.length_a   1.000
_cell.length_b   1.000
_cell.length_c   1.000
_cell.angle_alpha   90.00
_cell.angle_beta   90.00
_cell.angle_gamma   90.00
#
_symmetry.space_group_name_H-M   'P 1'
#
loop_
_entity.id
_entity.type
_entity.pdbx_description
1 polymer ?
#
loop_
_entity_poly.entity_id
_entity_poly.type
_entity_poly.pdbx_seq_one_letter_code
_entity_poly.pdbx_strand_id
1 'polypeptide(L)'
;MSTARICFVALLVAAVAVSPVAAVADAGGASLHSSVTADASAECSFPITETDDTGAEITLEEEPETVVTLNPSAAQTMWEIGAEENVIGTTKHAENLEGAEERTNISTDAETIEPEIVVDLDPDLVLAPSSNFVSEETVETLREAGVTVFYFQSAESIDEVRDRTLLVGSLVGECDGAQETVDWMDEELAIVEDALEGEERPDVLYTFFGFTAGSETFVHDLIEAGGGTNVAAEAGVEEYQQLSEETVVDADPEWIVLNTNSPDVPDGAAYESTTAVENDQVLVVEVNHLNRPGPRVIHAITEFAETFHPEAYAAATADAVDDDADETAEVSDDADGATADDGADDPSGTDGTDDADDQPGFGVAAALVAIVAALAVVGSSRYRHTRR
;
A
#
# COMPACT_ATOMS: atom_id res chain seq x y z
N MET A 1 33.36 14.43 49.88
CA MET A 1 33.60 15.47 50.92
C MET A 1 33.19 16.80 50.31
N SER A 2 31.95 17.24 50.59
CA SER A 2 31.65 18.37 51.49
C SER A 2 32.01 19.72 50.83
N THR A 3 31.14 20.71 50.64
CA THR A 3 29.94 21.07 51.39
C THR A 3 29.14 22.13 50.62
N ALA A 4 27.83 22.07 50.74
CA ALA A 4 26.85 23.07 50.32
C ALA A 4 27.07 24.46 50.95
N ARG A 5 26.62 25.51 50.26
CA ARG A 5 26.14 26.76 50.88
C ARG A 5 24.91 27.30 50.17
N ILE A 6 23.80 27.13 50.86
CA ILE A 6 22.50 27.78 50.68
C ILE A 6 22.60 29.23 51.16
N CYS A 7 22.08 30.19 50.39
CA CYS A 7 21.65 31.50 50.89
C CYS A 7 20.32 31.89 50.25
N PHE A 8 19.43 32.42 51.09
CA PHE A 8 17.99 32.55 50.95
C PHE A 8 17.62 34.04 50.74
N VAL A 9 16.50 34.28 50.04
CA VAL A 9 15.59 35.47 50.08
C VAL A 9 15.97 36.75 49.33
N ALA A 10 15.12 37.13 48.35
CA ALA A 10 14.37 38.39 48.40
C ALA A 10 13.13 38.33 47.48
N LEU A 11 12.00 38.62 48.10
CA LEU A 11 10.62 38.59 47.63
C LEU A 11 10.30 39.95 46.97
N LEU A 12 9.77 39.98 45.75
CA LEU A 12 9.15 41.19 45.18
C LEU A 12 7.83 40.84 44.48
N VAL A 13 6.76 41.20 45.18
CA VAL A 13 5.37 41.21 44.73
C VAL A 13 5.16 42.41 43.81
N ALA A 14 4.58 42.19 42.63
CA ALA A 14 3.93 43.22 41.86
C ALA A 14 2.57 42.68 41.37
N ALA A 15 1.51 43.31 41.85
CA ALA A 15 0.12 43.03 41.54
C ALA A 15 -0.46 44.20 40.75
N VAL A 16 -1.05 43.95 39.56
CA VAL A 16 -2.04 44.77 38.83
C VAL A 16 -2.51 43.88 37.65
N ALA A 17 -3.76 43.75 37.21
CA ALA A 17 -5.10 43.95 37.75
C ALA A 17 -6.03 43.15 36.82
N VAL A 18 -6.99 42.43 37.38
CA VAL A 18 -8.00 41.64 36.66
C VAL A 18 -9.18 42.54 36.33
N SER A 19 -9.63 42.54 35.07
CA SER A 19 -10.95 43.04 34.66
C SER A 19 -11.84 41.86 34.25
N PRO A 20 -13.13 41.85 34.60
CA PRO A 20 -14.02 40.72 34.41
C PRO A 20 -14.68 40.77 33.04
N VAL A 21 -14.74 39.64 32.33
CA VAL A 21 -15.71 39.43 31.25
C VAL A 21 -16.72 38.40 31.72
N ALA A 22 -17.98 38.80 31.64
CA ALA A 22 -19.13 38.13 32.18
C ALA A 22 -19.41 36.79 31.49
N ALA A 23 -19.74 35.79 32.29
CA ALA A 23 -20.40 34.57 31.86
C ALA A 23 -21.86 34.87 31.47
N VAL A 24 -22.25 34.38 30.29
CA VAL A 24 -23.65 34.15 29.93
C VAL A 24 -23.78 32.66 29.72
N ALA A 25 -24.71 32.06 30.45
CA ALA A 25 -25.06 30.65 30.38
C ALA A 25 -26.25 30.45 29.42
N ASP A 26 -26.17 29.32 28.71
CA ASP A 26 -27.26 28.40 28.36
C ASP A 26 -28.40 28.88 27.44
N ALA A 27 -28.49 28.26 26.26
CA ALA A 27 -29.70 27.55 25.81
C ALA A 27 -29.52 26.94 24.41
N GLY A 28 -29.81 25.65 24.30
CA GLY A 28 -30.80 25.15 23.34
C GLY A 28 -30.30 24.77 21.95
N GLY A 29 -30.37 23.47 21.67
CA GLY A 29 -30.04 22.85 20.40
C GLY A 29 -30.82 23.37 19.19
N ALA A 30 -30.13 23.34 18.06
CA ALA A 30 -30.70 23.05 16.76
C ALA A 30 -29.62 22.26 16.01
N SER A 31 -29.92 20.99 15.75
CA SER A 31 -29.21 20.15 14.80
C SER A 31 -29.16 20.88 13.47
N LEU A 32 -27.95 21.19 13.01
CA LEU A 32 -27.71 21.53 11.61
C LEU A 32 -27.19 20.25 10.97
N HIS A 33 -28.13 19.55 10.34
CA HIS A 33 -27.86 18.52 9.35
C HIS A 33 -27.16 19.22 8.20
N SER A 34 -25.82 19.15 8.18
CA SER A 34 -25.04 19.55 7.02
C SER A 34 -25.01 18.32 6.13
N SER A 35 -25.94 18.27 5.17
CA SER A 35 -25.84 17.36 4.04
C SER A 35 -24.51 17.67 3.33
N VAL A 36 -23.52 16.82 3.54
CA VAL A 36 -22.35 16.75 2.69
C VAL A 36 -22.89 16.26 1.34
N THR A 37 -22.92 17.16 0.37
CA THR A 37 -22.99 16.75 -1.03
C THR A 37 -21.68 16.06 -1.33
N ALA A 38 -21.70 14.72 -1.36
CA ALA A 38 -20.75 13.91 -2.09
C ALA A 38 -21.01 14.17 -3.58
N ASP A 39 -20.18 15.00 -4.20
CA ASP A 39 -19.89 15.03 -5.64
C ASP A 39 -18.89 16.18 -5.88
N ALA A 40 -17.62 15.89 -5.68
CA ALA A 40 -16.52 16.64 -6.25
C ALA A 40 -15.47 15.58 -6.59
N SER A 41 -15.64 14.93 -7.74
CA SER A 41 -14.57 14.16 -8.35
C SER A 41 -13.32 15.02 -8.39
N ALA A 42 -12.16 14.43 -8.12
CA ALA A 42 -10.89 15.12 -8.18
C ALA A 42 -10.61 15.47 -9.65
N GLU A 43 -11.07 16.62 -10.13
CA GLU A 43 -10.85 16.99 -11.53
C GLU A 43 -9.37 17.36 -11.75
N CYS A 44 -8.64 16.50 -12.46
CA CYS A 44 -7.32 16.83 -13.03
C CYS A 44 -7.45 18.02 -14.00
N SER A 45 -6.53 18.98 -13.91
CA SER A 45 -6.54 20.13 -14.83
C SER A 45 -5.14 20.59 -15.19
N PHE A 46 -4.94 20.93 -16.47
CA PHE A 46 -3.68 21.44 -17.00
C PHE A 46 -3.83 22.92 -17.42
N PRO A 47 -2.77 23.75 -17.31
CA PRO A 47 -1.42 23.38 -16.88
C PRO A 47 -1.34 23.08 -15.38
N ILE A 48 -0.48 22.15 -15.00
CA ILE A 48 -0.12 21.84 -13.61
C ILE A 48 1.35 22.17 -13.38
N THR A 49 1.66 22.77 -12.23
CA THR A 49 3.03 23.07 -11.81
C THR A 49 3.26 22.46 -10.44
N GLU A 50 4.17 21.50 -10.35
CA GLU A 50 4.55 20.83 -9.12
C GLU A 50 6.03 21.01 -8.84
N THR A 51 6.40 21.08 -7.55
CA THR A 51 7.80 21.08 -7.14
C THR A 51 8.20 19.67 -6.75
N ASP A 52 9.23 19.16 -7.41
CA ASP A 52 9.73 17.81 -7.16
C ASP A 52 10.67 17.76 -5.94
N ASP A 53 11.14 16.57 -5.54
CA ASP A 53 11.96 16.43 -4.33
C ASP A 53 13.42 16.91 -4.50
N THR A 54 13.83 17.30 -5.73
CA THR A 54 15.08 18.05 -5.96
C THR A 54 14.91 19.56 -5.74
N GLY A 55 13.67 20.03 -5.57
CA GLY A 55 13.30 21.43 -5.50
C GLY A 55 13.14 22.11 -6.87
N ALA A 56 13.04 21.34 -7.95
CA ALA A 56 12.79 21.84 -9.29
C ALA A 56 11.28 22.03 -9.51
N GLU A 57 10.87 23.19 -10.02
CA GLU A 57 9.51 23.41 -10.49
C GLU A 57 9.34 22.79 -11.88
N ILE A 58 8.47 21.78 -11.98
CA ILE A 58 8.11 21.08 -13.22
C ILE A 58 6.72 21.55 -13.62
N THR A 59 6.57 22.00 -14.86
CA THR A 59 5.27 22.43 -15.41
C THR A 59 4.91 21.55 -16.58
N LEU A 60 3.73 20.93 -16.52
CA LEU A 60 3.11 20.21 -17.62
C LEU A 60 2.00 21.10 -18.17
N GLU A 61 2.16 21.55 -19.42
CA GLU A 61 1.21 22.47 -20.07
C GLU A 61 -0.06 21.75 -20.53
N GLU A 62 0.07 20.48 -20.86
CA GLU A 62 -0.96 19.58 -21.35
C GLU A 62 -0.78 18.21 -20.67
N GLU A 63 -1.81 17.38 -20.71
CA GLU A 63 -1.77 16.00 -20.23
C GLU A 63 -0.73 15.18 -21.01
N PRO A 64 0.19 14.46 -20.35
CA PRO A 64 1.23 13.70 -21.06
C PRO A 64 0.64 12.45 -21.75
N GLU A 65 0.75 12.40 -23.07
CA GLU A 65 0.33 11.24 -23.86
C GLU A 65 1.34 10.08 -23.76
N THR A 66 2.60 10.40 -23.47
CA THR A 66 3.70 9.43 -23.37
C THR A 66 4.51 9.58 -22.09
N VAL A 67 4.58 8.50 -21.33
CA VAL A 67 5.27 8.42 -20.04
C VAL A 67 6.35 7.35 -20.07
N VAL A 68 7.49 7.65 -19.45
CA VAL A 68 8.52 6.64 -19.13
C VAL A 68 8.67 6.54 -17.61
N THR A 69 8.64 5.32 -17.08
CA THR A 69 8.81 5.06 -15.64
C THR A 69 10.20 4.50 -15.37
N LEU A 70 11.01 5.21 -14.58
CA LEU A 70 12.38 4.77 -14.25
C LEU A 70 12.45 3.75 -13.12
N ASN A 71 11.32 3.42 -12.50
CA ASN A 71 11.28 2.45 -11.39
C ASN A 71 10.00 1.61 -11.48
N PRO A 72 10.06 0.33 -11.07
CA PRO A 72 8.90 -0.55 -11.04
C PRO A 72 7.74 -0.09 -10.15
N SER A 73 7.94 0.73 -9.12
CA SER A 73 6.84 1.27 -8.31
C SER A 73 6.01 2.31 -9.07
N ALA A 74 6.68 3.21 -9.81
CA ALA A 74 5.99 4.15 -10.70
C ALA A 74 5.26 3.39 -11.81
N ALA A 75 5.87 2.36 -12.39
CA ALA A 75 5.19 1.49 -13.35
C ALA A 75 3.94 0.86 -12.72
N GLN A 76 4.05 0.22 -11.55
CA GLN A 76 2.88 -0.36 -10.88
C GLN A 76 1.79 0.68 -10.65
N THR A 77 2.15 1.87 -10.15
CA THR A 77 1.18 2.96 -9.93
C THR A 77 0.43 3.31 -11.21
N MET A 78 1.12 3.44 -12.35
CA MET A 78 0.46 3.71 -13.64
C MET A 78 -0.53 2.60 -14.04
N TRP A 79 -0.26 1.34 -13.72
CA TRP A 79 -1.17 0.21 -13.99
C TRP A 79 -2.37 0.20 -13.06
N GLU A 80 -2.20 0.53 -11.78
CA GLU A 80 -3.31 0.52 -10.83
C GLU A 80 -4.30 1.66 -11.09
N ILE A 81 -3.79 2.82 -11.49
CA ILE A 81 -4.66 3.97 -11.81
C ILE A 81 -5.29 3.90 -13.21
N GLY A 82 -4.96 2.89 -14.04
CA GLY A 82 -5.51 2.76 -15.40
C GLY A 82 -4.80 3.59 -16.48
N ALA A 83 -3.57 4.01 -16.24
CA ALA A 83 -2.75 4.82 -17.16
C ALA A 83 -1.60 4.03 -17.83
N GLU A 84 -1.65 2.69 -17.82
CA GLU A 84 -0.60 1.83 -18.38
C GLU A 84 -0.37 2.02 -19.88
N GLU A 85 -1.40 2.44 -20.63
CA GLU A 85 -1.32 2.71 -22.07
C GLU A 85 -0.47 3.95 -22.38
N ASN A 86 -0.35 4.90 -21.46
CA ASN A 86 0.54 6.05 -21.59
C ASN A 86 2.01 5.63 -21.42
N VAL A 87 2.30 4.48 -20.81
CA VAL A 87 3.68 4.06 -20.50
C VAL A 87 4.36 3.46 -21.73
N ILE A 88 5.24 4.21 -22.39
CA ILE A 88 5.97 3.76 -23.59
C ILE A 88 7.33 3.10 -23.29
N GLY A 89 7.83 3.25 -22.06
CA GLY A 89 9.08 2.64 -21.61
C GLY A 89 9.15 2.45 -20.11
N THR A 90 9.70 1.30 -19.69
CA THR A 90 9.87 0.96 -18.28
C THR A 90 11.10 0.09 -18.07
N THR A 91 11.49 -0.09 -16.82
CA THR A 91 12.60 -0.97 -16.46
C THR A 91 12.20 -2.43 -16.59
N LYS A 92 13.18 -3.31 -16.82
CA LYS A 92 12.93 -4.76 -16.81
C LYS A 92 12.38 -5.30 -15.48
N HIS A 93 12.53 -4.55 -14.38
CA HIS A 93 12.00 -4.95 -13.08
C HIS A 93 10.47 -4.79 -13.00
N ALA A 94 9.84 -4.18 -14.00
CA ALA A 94 8.39 -4.08 -14.12
C ALA A 94 7.76 -5.15 -15.03
N GLU A 95 8.54 -6.07 -15.63
CA GLU A 95 8.04 -7.13 -16.54
C GLU A 95 7.04 -8.11 -15.88
N ASN A 96 6.85 -8.03 -14.57
CA ASN A 96 5.82 -8.79 -13.85
C ASN A 96 4.42 -8.18 -13.97
N LEU A 97 4.30 -6.94 -14.47
CA LEU A 97 3.01 -6.29 -14.75
C LEU A 97 2.50 -6.78 -16.11
N GLU A 98 1.21 -7.06 -16.20
CA GLU A 98 0.60 -7.58 -17.43
C GLU A 98 0.79 -6.58 -18.59
N GLY A 99 1.33 -7.04 -19.72
CA GLY A 99 1.56 -6.22 -20.90
C GLY A 99 2.81 -5.33 -20.83
N ALA A 100 3.53 -5.28 -19.70
CA ALA A 100 4.74 -4.46 -19.58
C ALA A 100 5.87 -4.91 -20.51
N GLU A 101 5.89 -6.17 -20.93
CA GLU A 101 6.85 -6.71 -21.90
C GLU A 101 6.71 -6.10 -23.30
N GLU A 102 5.58 -5.45 -23.59
CA GLU A 102 5.33 -4.74 -24.84
C GLU A 102 5.95 -3.33 -24.85
N ARG A 103 6.32 -2.80 -23.67
CA ARG A 103 6.92 -1.47 -23.53
C ARG A 103 8.42 -1.53 -23.78
N THR A 104 9.03 -0.39 -24.12
CA THR A 104 10.48 -0.35 -24.36
C THR A 104 11.24 -0.56 -23.05
N ASN A 105 12.08 -1.58 -22.99
CA ASN A 105 12.97 -1.80 -21.86
C ASN A 105 14.10 -0.74 -21.85
N ILE A 106 14.11 0.10 -20.82
CA ILE A 106 15.08 1.20 -20.66
C ILE A 106 16.28 0.80 -19.77
N SER A 107 16.42 -0.47 -19.44
CA SER A 107 17.51 -0.96 -18.59
C SER A 107 18.76 -1.35 -19.39
N THR A 108 19.93 -1.09 -18.81
CA THR A 108 21.21 -1.63 -19.28
C THR A 108 21.32 -3.13 -18.98
N ASP A 109 22.33 -3.79 -19.56
CA ASP A 109 22.72 -5.16 -19.19
C ASP A 109 23.05 -5.30 -17.68
N ALA A 110 23.45 -4.21 -17.03
CA ALA A 110 23.76 -4.14 -15.60
C ALA A 110 22.55 -3.77 -14.73
N GLU A 111 21.33 -3.78 -15.31
CA GLU A 111 20.06 -3.53 -14.61
C GLU A 111 19.88 -2.09 -14.10
N THR A 112 20.69 -1.15 -14.60
CA THR A 112 20.54 0.30 -14.33
C THR A 112 19.77 0.98 -15.46
N ILE A 113 19.40 2.26 -15.31
CA ILE A 113 18.79 3.04 -16.39
C ILE A 113 19.80 3.32 -17.51
N GLU A 114 19.34 3.23 -18.77
CA GLU A 114 20.05 3.65 -19.98
C GLU A 114 19.47 4.99 -20.49
N PRO A 115 20.09 6.14 -20.17
CA PRO A 115 19.53 7.45 -20.48
C PRO A 115 19.39 7.71 -21.99
N GLU A 116 20.25 7.13 -22.83
CA GLU A 116 20.16 7.30 -24.29
C GLU A 116 18.85 6.72 -24.84
N ILE A 117 18.39 5.57 -24.33
CA ILE A 117 17.10 4.98 -24.72
C ILE A 117 15.95 5.87 -24.28
N VAL A 118 15.98 6.41 -23.05
CA VAL A 118 14.92 7.29 -22.54
C VAL A 118 14.81 8.57 -23.39
N VAL A 119 15.94 9.17 -23.78
CA VAL A 119 15.96 10.35 -24.64
C VAL A 119 15.45 10.02 -26.05
N ASP A 120 15.83 8.87 -26.61
CA ASP A 120 15.39 8.43 -27.94
C ASP A 120 13.88 8.13 -28.01
N LEU A 121 13.23 7.83 -26.88
CA LEU A 121 11.78 7.67 -26.78
C LEU A 121 11.00 8.99 -26.85
N ASP A 122 11.65 10.12 -26.61
CA ASP A 122 11.05 11.47 -26.63
C ASP A 122 9.75 11.58 -25.79
N PRO A 123 9.74 11.18 -24.50
CA PRO A 123 8.52 11.16 -23.69
C PRO A 123 8.11 12.57 -23.24
N ASP A 124 6.80 12.76 -23.05
CA ASP A 124 6.23 13.99 -22.47
C ASP A 124 6.57 14.12 -20.98
N LEU A 125 6.64 12.99 -20.27
CA LEU A 125 6.97 12.93 -18.85
C LEU A 125 7.79 11.68 -18.50
N VAL A 126 8.79 11.86 -17.63
CA VAL A 126 9.49 10.75 -16.97
C VAL A 126 9.19 10.77 -15.47
N LEU A 127 8.63 9.67 -14.95
CA LEU A 127 8.46 9.46 -13.51
C LEU A 127 9.69 8.77 -12.94
N ALA A 128 10.36 9.43 -11.99
CA ALA A 128 11.65 9.00 -11.46
C ALA A 128 11.63 8.86 -9.92
N PRO A 129 11.02 7.80 -9.36
CA PRO A 129 11.19 7.48 -7.95
C PRO A 129 12.66 7.21 -7.61
N SER A 130 13.14 7.81 -6.54
CA SER A 130 14.47 7.58 -5.97
C SER A 130 14.67 6.09 -5.66
N SER A 131 15.81 5.54 -6.06
CA SER A 131 16.18 4.17 -5.73
C SER A 131 17.67 3.96 -5.94
N ASN A 132 18.18 2.77 -5.60
CA ASN A 132 19.56 2.39 -5.92
C ASN A 132 19.89 2.44 -7.43
N PHE A 133 18.88 2.43 -8.30
CA PHE A 133 19.03 2.45 -9.75
C PHE A 133 18.70 3.81 -10.40
N VAL A 134 18.06 4.70 -9.65
CA VAL A 134 17.62 6.03 -10.11
C VAL A 134 18.18 7.07 -9.15
N SER A 135 19.27 7.71 -9.55
CA SER A 135 19.91 8.77 -8.78
C SER A 135 19.53 10.16 -9.32
N GLU A 136 19.74 11.18 -8.49
CA GLU A 136 19.64 12.59 -8.93
C GLU A 136 20.57 12.88 -10.13
N GLU A 137 21.74 12.24 -10.23
CA GLU A 137 22.65 12.38 -11.39
C GLU A 137 22.02 11.86 -12.69
N THR A 138 21.30 10.74 -12.63
CA THR A 138 20.53 10.22 -13.79
C THR A 138 19.44 11.20 -14.20
N VAL A 139 18.72 11.76 -13.22
CA VAL A 139 17.67 12.76 -13.45
C VAL A 139 18.24 14.04 -14.07
N GLU A 140 19.35 14.56 -13.53
CA GLU A 140 20.04 15.73 -14.08
C GLU A 140 20.48 15.49 -15.53
N THR A 141 21.04 14.31 -15.83
CA THR A 141 21.47 13.94 -17.19
C THR A 141 20.30 13.99 -18.19
N LEU A 142 19.14 13.44 -17.82
CA LEU A 142 17.95 13.44 -18.66
C LEU A 142 17.39 14.86 -18.85
N ARG A 143 17.36 15.67 -17.78
CA ARG A 143 16.93 17.08 -17.85
C ARG A 143 17.86 17.93 -18.71
N GLU A 144 19.17 17.74 -18.64
CA GLU A 144 20.15 18.41 -19.50
C GLU A 144 19.96 18.06 -20.98
N ALA A 145 19.44 16.86 -21.27
CA ALA A 145 19.06 16.43 -22.61
C ALA A 145 17.72 17.01 -23.09
N GLY A 146 16.99 17.72 -22.22
CA GLY A 146 15.71 18.38 -22.54
C GLY A 146 14.47 17.56 -22.21
N VAL A 147 14.61 16.43 -21.50
CA VAL A 147 13.49 15.59 -21.09
C VAL A 147 12.83 16.16 -19.82
N THR A 148 11.50 16.19 -19.79
CA THR A 148 10.75 16.54 -18.59
C THR A 148 10.77 15.37 -17.61
N VAL A 149 11.45 15.53 -16.48
CA VAL A 149 11.57 14.49 -15.45
C VAL A 149 10.98 15.00 -14.16
N PHE A 150 10.07 14.25 -13.55
CA PHE A 150 9.55 14.48 -12.22
C PHE A 150 10.18 13.47 -11.24
N TYR A 151 11.03 13.95 -10.34
CA TYR A 151 11.73 13.11 -9.37
C TYR A 151 11.12 13.22 -7.98
N PHE A 152 10.94 12.08 -7.34
CA PHE A 152 10.39 12.00 -6.00
C PHE A 152 11.08 10.90 -5.21
N GLN A 153 11.19 11.07 -3.90
CA GLN A 153 11.69 10.03 -3.02
C GLN A 153 10.77 8.81 -3.05
N SER A 154 11.38 7.63 -2.91
CA SER A 154 10.61 6.40 -2.72
C SER A 154 9.75 6.57 -1.47
N ALA A 155 8.51 6.09 -1.53
CA ALA A 155 7.66 6.03 -0.35
C ALA A 155 8.29 5.11 0.70
N GLU A 156 8.29 5.57 1.95
CA GLU A 156 8.79 4.85 3.12
C GLU A 156 7.67 4.37 4.04
N SER A 157 6.42 4.77 3.77
CA SER A 157 5.22 4.35 4.51
C SER A 157 4.01 4.15 3.59
N ILE A 158 2.95 3.53 4.10
CA ILE A 158 1.68 3.30 3.39
C ILE A 158 1.02 4.64 3.01
N ASP A 159 1.01 5.61 3.92
CA ASP A 159 0.45 6.94 3.65
C ASP A 159 1.20 7.66 2.53
N GLU A 160 2.53 7.51 2.49
CA GLU A 160 3.31 8.05 1.37
C GLU A 160 2.99 7.34 0.05
N VAL A 161 2.66 6.04 0.05
CA VAL A 161 2.19 5.35 -1.17
C VAL A 161 0.86 5.96 -1.65
N ARG A 162 -0.08 6.25 -0.76
CA ARG A 162 -1.35 6.93 -1.09
C ARG A 162 -1.08 8.30 -1.70
N ASP A 163 -0.27 9.12 -1.03
CA ASP A 163 0.10 10.46 -1.49
C ASP A 163 0.79 10.42 -2.87
N ARG A 164 1.69 9.45 -3.09
CA ARG A 164 2.35 9.26 -4.40
C ARG A 164 1.40 8.82 -5.49
N THR A 165 0.40 8.00 -5.17
CA THR A 165 -0.62 7.56 -6.12
C THR A 165 -1.43 8.75 -6.63
N LEU A 166 -1.94 9.58 -5.71
CA LEU A 166 -2.67 10.81 -6.04
C LEU A 166 -1.79 11.81 -6.82
N LEU A 167 -0.53 11.98 -6.42
CA LEU A 167 0.40 12.84 -7.13
C LEU A 167 0.62 12.36 -8.56
N VAL A 168 0.89 11.07 -8.76
CA VAL A 168 1.09 10.49 -10.09
C VAL A 168 -0.17 10.68 -10.94
N GLY A 169 -1.35 10.37 -10.40
CA GLY A 169 -2.63 10.63 -11.06
C GLY A 169 -2.77 12.08 -11.52
N SER A 170 -2.46 13.04 -10.64
CA SER A 170 -2.51 14.47 -10.99
C SER A 170 -1.54 14.87 -12.12
N LEU A 171 -0.36 14.25 -12.17
CA LEU A 171 0.67 14.54 -13.17
C LEU A 171 0.33 13.95 -14.55
N VAL A 172 -0.36 12.81 -14.58
CA VAL A 172 -0.67 12.09 -15.83
C VAL A 172 -2.10 12.30 -16.32
N GLY A 173 -2.92 13.04 -15.59
CA GLY A 173 -4.32 13.31 -15.94
C GLY A 173 -5.32 12.28 -15.41
N GLU A 174 -4.85 11.26 -14.70
CA GLU A 174 -5.64 10.12 -14.22
C GLU A 174 -6.03 10.29 -12.74
N CYS A 175 -6.73 11.37 -12.43
CA CYS A 175 -7.14 11.68 -11.05
C CYS A 175 -8.23 10.75 -10.54
N ASP A 176 -9.18 10.36 -11.39
CA ASP A 176 -10.29 9.49 -10.99
C ASP A 176 -9.76 8.08 -10.69
N GLY A 177 -8.95 7.50 -11.57
CA GLY A 177 -8.30 6.20 -11.31
C GLY A 177 -7.34 6.23 -10.11
N ALA A 178 -6.65 7.34 -9.87
CA ALA A 178 -5.82 7.50 -8.67
C ALA A 178 -6.65 7.58 -7.38
N GLN A 179 -7.80 8.27 -7.42
CA GLN A 179 -8.71 8.33 -6.27
C GLN A 179 -9.33 6.96 -6.01
N GLU A 180 -9.83 6.27 -7.04
CA GLU A 180 -10.37 4.90 -6.93
C GLU A 180 -9.34 3.94 -6.34
N THR A 181 -8.07 4.03 -6.77
CA THR A 181 -6.99 3.22 -6.22
C THR A 181 -6.77 3.50 -4.74
N VAL A 182 -6.76 4.77 -4.31
CA VAL A 182 -6.58 5.11 -2.89
C VAL A 182 -7.79 4.73 -2.06
N ASP A 183 -9.00 4.89 -2.58
CA ASP A 183 -10.23 4.47 -1.90
C ASP A 183 -10.21 2.94 -1.67
N TRP A 184 -9.82 2.16 -2.67
CA TRP A 184 -9.60 0.71 -2.51
C TRP A 184 -8.55 0.39 -1.44
N MET A 185 -7.42 1.11 -1.42
CA MET A 185 -6.40 0.92 -0.38
C MET A 185 -6.96 1.21 1.02
N ASP A 186 -7.78 2.25 1.15
CA ASP A 186 -8.38 2.69 2.41
C ASP A 186 -9.43 1.70 2.92
N GLU A 187 -10.27 1.17 2.03
CA GLU A 187 -11.27 0.15 2.33
C GLU A 187 -10.61 -1.14 2.86
N GLU A 188 -9.61 -1.66 2.15
CA GLU A 188 -8.89 -2.87 2.58
C GLU A 188 -8.17 -2.68 3.92
N LEU A 189 -7.56 -1.50 4.13
CA LEU A 189 -6.91 -1.19 5.40
C LEU A 189 -7.92 -1.06 6.54
N ALA A 190 -9.10 -0.50 6.29
CA ALA A 190 -10.15 -0.43 7.30
C ALA A 190 -10.62 -1.83 7.74
N ILE A 191 -10.76 -2.77 6.80
CA ILE A 191 -11.09 -4.18 7.11
C ILE A 191 -10.00 -4.80 7.99
N VAL A 192 -8.73 -4.58 7.65
CA VAL A 192 -7.60 -5.08 8.45
C VAL A 192 -7.59 -4.42 9.84
N GLU A 193 -7.79 -3.12 9.94
CA GLU A 193 -7.82 -2.40 11.22
C GLU A 193 -8.92 -2.92 12.16
N ASP A 194 -10.13 -3.17 11.62
CA ASP A 194 -11.25 -3.75 12.37
C ASP A 194 -10.94 -5.18 12.83
N ALA A 195 -10.40 -6.00 11.92
CA ALA A 195 -9.99 -7.37 12.22
C ALA A 195 -8.97 -7.46 13.36
N LEU A 196 -8.11 -6.46 13.50
CA LEU A 196 -7.02 -6.45 14.49
C LEU A 196 -7.43 -5.80 15.83
N GLU A 197 -8.66 -5.28 15.96
CA GLU A 197 -9.08 -4.61 17.19
C GLU A 197 -9.12 -5.59 18.38
N GLY A 198 -8.13 -5.46 19.27
CA GLY A 198 -8.06 -6.25 20.50
C GLY A 198 -7.41 -7.62 20.36
N GLU A 199 -6.89 -7.95 19.17
CA GLU A 199 -6.12 -9.17 18.91
C GLU A 199 -4.68 -9.06 19.44
N GLU A 200 -4.12 -10.20 19.87
CA GLU A 200 -2.71 -10.29 20.29
C GLU A 200 -1.81 -10.49 19.06
N ARG A 201 -0.81 -9.64 18.89
CA ARG A 201 0.06 -9.64 17.71
C ARG A 201 1.16 -10.70 17.85
N PRO A 202 1.28 -11.66 16.93
CA PRO A 202 2.33 -12.67 17.01
C PRO A 202 3.70 -12.08 16.70
N ASP A 203 4.74 -12.71 17.24
CA ASP A 203 6.13 -12.37 16.97
C ASP A 203 6.53 -12.84 15.56
N VAL A 204 6.83 -11.90 14.66
CA VAL A 204 7.12 -12.12 13.24
C VAL A 204 8.56 -11.78 12.90
N LEU A 205 9.24 -12.69 12.21
CA LEU A 205 10.55 -12.45 11.59
C LEU A 205 10.45 -12.45 10.07
N TYR A 206 10.74 -11.32 9.43
CA TYR A 206 11.02 -11.30 7.98
C TYR A 206 12.50 -11.58 7.70
N THR A 207 12.80 -12.48 6.77
CA THR A 207 14.18 -12.76 6.34
C THR A 207 14.29 -13.04 4.85
N PHE A 208 15.36 -12.58 4.23
CA PHE A 208 15.65 -12.80 2.81
C PHE A 208 17.18 -12.81 2.60
N PHE A 209 17.72 -13.86 1.97
CA PHE A 209 19.17 -14.02 1.75
C PHE A 209 20.05 -13.78 3.01
N GLY A 210 19.52 -14.06 4.22
CA GLY A 210 20.21 -13.83 5.50
C GLY A 210 20.15 -12.39 6.05
N PHE A 211 19.45 -11.49 5.36
CA PHE A 211 19.11 -10.16 5.82
C PHE A 211 17.70 -10.14 6.41
N THR A 212 17.42 -9.15 7.24
CA THR A 212 16.10 -8.85 7.80
C THR A 212 15.78 -7.37 7.64
N ALA A 213 14.57 -6.98 8.02
CA ALA A 213 14.07 -5.60 7.98
C ALA A 213 13.86 -5.08 9.41
N GLY A 214 14.56 -4.01 9.77
CA GLY A 214 14.48 -3.34 11.07
C GLY A 214 13.41 -2.24 11.12
N SER A 215 13.41 -1.45 12.21
CA SER A 215 12.38 -0.42 12.48
C SER A 215 12.29 0.73 11.47
N GLU A 216 13.34 0.95 10.68
CA GLU A 216 13.39 2.03 9.67
C GLU A 216 13.27 1.45 8.27
N THR A 217 12.27 0.60 8.06
CA THR A 217 12.04 -0.06 6.77
C THR A 217 10.57 -0.13 6.42
N PHE A 218 10.26 -0.01 5.14
CA PHE A 218 8.91 -0.18 4.63
C PHE A 218 8.30 -1.55 5.01
N VAL A 219 9.09 -2.62 5.02
CA VAL A 219 8.62 -3.96 5.40
C VAL A 219 8.22 -4.03 6.88
N HIS A 220 8.86 -3.26 7.75
CA HIS A 220 8.42 -3.15 9.15
C HIS A 220 7.01 -2.57 9.23
N ASP A 221 6.74 -1.47 8.51
CA ASP A 221 5.41 -0.86 8.49
C ASP A 221 4.34 -1.83 7.99
N LEU A 222 4.64 -2.64 6.96
CA LEU A 222 3.71 -3.65 6.46
C LEU A 222 3.43 -4.77 7.49
N ILE A 223 4.46 -5.27 8.16
CA ILE A 223 4.30 -6.29 9.23
C ILE A 223 3.42 -5.73 10.35
N GLU A 224 3.65 -4.47 10.72
CA GLU A 224 2.92 -3.83 11.80
C GLU A 224 1.46 -3.55 11.42
N ALA A 225 1.22 -3.07 10.20
CA ALA A 225 -0.12 -2.87 9.66
C ALA A 225 -0.90 -4.19 9.53
N GLY A 226 -0.22 -5.28 9.16
CA GLY A 226 -0.79 -6.63 9.05
C GLY A 226 -1.00 -7.35 10.39
N GLY A 227 -0.77 -6.67 11.51
CA GLY A 227 -1.04 -7.21 12.85
C GLY A 227 0.04 -8.12 13.42
N GLY A 228 1.25 -8.15 12.85
CA GLY A 228 2.41 -8.82 13.43
C GLY A 228 3.25 -7.88 14.30
N THR A 229 4.17 -8.42 15.10
CA THR A 229 5.22 -7.65 15.77
C THR A 229 6.57 -8.00 15.16
N ASN A 230 7.28 -7.01 14.61
CA ASN A 230 8.58 -7.27 13.98
C ASN A 230 9.68 -7.52 15.03
N VAL A 231 10.07 -8.78 15.22
CA VAL A 231 11.07 -9.15 16.24
C VAL A 231 12.47 -8.61 15.96
N ALA A 232 12.81 -8.34 14.69
CA ALA A 232 14.10 -7.74 14.35
C ALA A 232 14.16 -6.28 14.84
N ALA A 233 13.07 -5.54 14.67
CA ALA A 233 12.94 -4.18 15.20
C ALA A 233 13.01 -4.18 16.74
N GLU A 234 12.29 -5.09 17.41
CA GLU A 234 12.36 -5.24 18.88
C GLU A 234 13.76 -5.62 19.38
N ALA A 235 14.53 -6.35 18.57
CA ALA A 235 15.94 -6.64 18.83
C ALA A 235 16.89 -5.46 18.57
N GLY A 236 16.37 -4.31 18.14
CA GLY A 236 17.12 -3.08 17.87
C GLY A 236 17.83 -3.07 16.51
N VAL A 237 17.36 -3.87 15.55
CA VAL A 237 17.81 -3.75 14.16
C VAL A 237 17.15 -2.52 13.53
N GLU A 238 17.96 -1.66 12.94
CA GLU A 238 17.55 -0.49 12.14
C GLU A 238 17.84 -0.78 10.66
N GLU A 239 17.09 -0.18 9.71
CA GLU A 239 17.24 -0.43 8.27
C GLU A 239 17.28 -1.94 7.89
N TYR A 240 17.86 -2.28 6.72
CA TYR A 240 18.10 -3.67 6.31
C TYR A 240 19.48 -4.15 6.76
N GLN A 241 19.53 -5.17 7.62
CA GLN A 241 20.79 -5.71 8.15
C GLN A 241 20.86 -7.23 8.10
N GLN A 242 22.08 -7.77 8.15
CA GLN A 242 22.29 -9.20 8.36
C GLN A 242 21.84 -9.59 9.76
N LEU A 243 21.03 -10.64 9.84
CA LEU A 243 20.53 -11.14 11.11
C LEU A 243 21.48 -12.19 11.69
N SER A 244 21.78 -12.08 12.99
CA SER A 244 22.61 -13.07 13.67
C SER A 244 21.79 -14.27 14.11
N GLU A 245 22.39 -15.47 14.07
CA GLU A 245 21.75 -16.71 14.55
C GLU A 245 21.35 -16.62 16.04
N GLU A 246 22.12 -15.90 16.87
CA GLU A 246 21.79 -15.67 18.28
C GLU A 246 20.51 -14.84 18.42
N THR A 247 20.37 -13.79 17.61
CA THR A 247 19.15 -12.97 17.57
C THR A 247 17.93 -13.78 17.17
N VAL A 248 18.04 -14.68 16.20
CA VAL A 248 16.92 -15.56 15.78
C VAL A 248 16.46 -16.44 16.95
N VAL A 249 17.41 -17.06 17.66
CA VAL A 249 17.09 -17.95 18.80
C VAL A 249 16.52 -17.18 19.99
N ASP A 250 17.06 -15.99 20.28
CA ASP A 250 16.59 -15.16 21.40
C ASP A 250 15.22 -14.53 21.13
N ALA A 251 14.94 -14.17 19.86
CA ALA A 251 13.65 -13.64 19.42
C ALA A 251 12.57 -14.73 19.38
N ASP A 252 12.93 -15.97 19.02
CA ASP A 252 12.01 -17.12 18.91
C ASP A 252 10.68 -16.79 18.20
N PRO A 253 10.72 -16.37 16.92
CA PRO A 253 9.53 -15.91 16.21
C PRO A 253 8.46 -17.01 16.12
N GLU A 254 7.20 -16.60 16.21
CA GLU A 254 6.02 -17.44 15.97
C GLU A 254 5.73 -17.62 14.49
N TRP A 255 6.12 -16.64 13.67
CA TRP A 255 6.04 -16.70 12.20
C TRP A 255 7.34 -16.27 11.54
N ILE A 256 7.74 -16.98 10.50
CA ILE A 256 8.79 -16.54 9.57
C ILE A 256 8.15 -16.11 8.25
N VAL A 257 8.35 -14.86 7.87
CA VAL A 257 7.95 -14.31 6.57
C VAL A 257 9.16 -14.32 5.64
N LEU A 258 8.94 -14.82 4.43
CA LEU A 258 9.88 -14.90 3.33
C LEU A 258 9.27 -14.21 2.11
N ASN A 259 10.08 -13.94 1.08
CA ASN A 259 9.58 -13.48 -0.21
C ASN A 259 9.86 -14.49 -1.32
N THR A 260 9.15 -14.36 -2.45
CA THR A 260 9.29 -15.29 -3.59
C THR A 260 10.69 -15.34 -4.22
N ASN A 261 11.56 -14.35 -3.96
CA ASN A 261 12.97 -14.40 -4.38
C ASN A 261 13.86 -15.24 -3.43
N SER A 262 13.47 -15.40 -2.17
CA SER A 262 14.16 -16.19 -1.14
C SER A 262 13.15 -17.04 -0.34
N PRO A 263 12.48 -18.01 -0.99
CA PRO A 263 11.29 -18.68 -0.44
C PRO A 263 11.59 -19.78 0.58
N ASP A 264 12.86 -20.10 0.82
CA ASP A 264 13.29 -21.15 1.74
C ASP A 264 13.79 -20.53 3.05
N VAL A 265 13.37 -21.10 4.18
CA VAL A 265 13.93 -20.75 5.50
C VAL A 265 15.44 -21.02 5.48
N PRO A 266 16.29 -20.10 5.97
CA PRO A 266 17.72 -20.32 6.00
C PRO A 266 18.11 -21.59 6.77
N ASP A 267 19.01 -22.39 6.19
CA ASP A 267 19.55 -23.59 6.84
C ASP A 267 20.24 -23.22 8.17
N GLY A 268 19.95 -23.96 9.24
CA GLY A 268 20.71 -23.83 10.49
C GLY A 268 19.88 -24.15 11.74
N ALA A 269 20.59 -24.62 12.77
CA ALA A 269 19.95 -25.00 14.04
C ALA A 269 19.22 -23.83 14.72
N ALA A 270 19.62 -22.58 14.42
CA ALA A 270 18.95 -21.38 14.94
C ALA A 270 17.50 -21.30 14.47
N TYR A 271 17.29 -21.35 13.15
CA TYR A 271 15.95 -21.33 12.54
C TYR A 271 15.17 -22.61 12.85
N GLU A 272 15.80 -23.79 12.74
CA GLU A 272 15.18 -25.09 13.02
C GLU A 272 14.61 -25.21 14.46
N SER A 273 15.12 -24.42 15.40
CA SER A 273 14.70 -24.43 16.80
C SER A 273 13.61 -23.40 17.16
N THR A 274 13.21 -22.55 16.21
CA THR A 274 12.19 -21.52 16.44
C THR A 274 10.79 -22.13 16.51
N THR A 275 9.92 -21.49 17.28
CA THR A 275 8.49 -21.83 17.34
C THR A 275 7.86 -21.87 15.94
N ALA A 276 8.21 -20.91 15.08
CA ALA A 276 7.75 -20.86 13.69
C ALA A 276 8.04 -22.16 12.91
N VAL A 277 9.29 -22.64 12.91
CA VAL A 277 9.67 -23.84 12.16
C VAL A 277 9.12 -25.12 12.81
N GLU A 278 9.07 -25.18 14.15
CA GLU A 278 8.49 -26.34 14.85
C GLU A 278 6.99 -26.54 14.57
N ASN A 279 6.27 -25.45 14.28
CA ASN A 279 4.83 -25.44 14.02
C ASN A 279 4.46 -25.32 12.53
N ASP A 280 5.43 -25.37 11.61
CA ASP A 280 5.21 -25.15 10.17
C ASP A 280 4.57 -23.76 9.85
N GLN A 281 4.88 -22.73 10.64
CA GLN A 281 4.40 -21.35 10.50
C GLN A 281 5.37 -20.49 9.67
N VAL A 282 5.42 -20.78 8.37
CA VAL A 282 6.22 -20.04 7.39
C VAL A 282 5.30 -19.48 6.32
N LEU A 283 5.39 -18.17 6.07
CA LEU A 283 4.63 -17.46 5.05
C LEU A 283 5.58 -16.97 3.96
N VAL A 284 5.27 -17.26 2.69
CA VAL A 284 6.04 -16.76 1.54
C VAL A 284 5.17 -15.78 0.76
N VAL A 285 5.52 -14.50 0.84
CA VAL A 285 4.77 -13.40 0.21
C VAL A 285 5.36 -13.07 -1.15
N GLU A 286 4.53 -12.65 -2.10
CA GLU A 286 4.98 -12.18 -3.40
C GLU A 286 5.88 -10.94 -3.25
N VAL A 287 7.11 -11.02 -3.75
CA VAL A 287 8.14 -9.97 -3.55
C VAL A 287 7.70 -8.61 -4.07
N ASN A 288 6.88 -8.57 -5.12
CA ASN A 288 6.37 -7.33 -5.69
C ASN A 288 5.25 -6.67 -4.88
N HIS A 289 4.67 -7.37 -3.91
CA HIS A 289 3.74 -6.79 -2.92
C HIS A 289 4.48 -6.38 -1.65
N LEU A 290 5.57 -7.08 -1.30
CA LEU A 290 6.28 -6.84 -0.04
C LEU A 290 7.41 -5.81 -0.14
N ASN A 291 8.16 -5.80 -1.25
CA ASN A 291 9.41 -5.05 -1.39
C ASN A 291 9.35 -3.92 -2.42
N ARG A 292 8.14 -3.53 -2.84
CA ARG A 292 7.89 -2.46 -3.81
C ARG A 292 6.85 -1.49 -3.23
N PRO A 293 7.24 -0.26 -2.85
CA PRO A 293 6.31 0.75 -2.34
C PRO A 293 5.40 1.29 -3.46
N GLY A 294 4.26 0.63 -3.68
CA GLY A 294 3.22 0.97 -4.64
C GLY A 294 1.88 0.41 -4.17
N PRO A 295 0.74 0.67 -4.85
CA PRO A 295 -0.58 0.38 -4.27
C PRO A 295 -0.81 -1.10 -3.92
N ARG A 296 -0.19 -2.04 -4.65
CA ARG A 296 -0.35 -3.49 -4.38
C ARG A 296 0.23 -3.98 -3.06
N VAL A 297 0.86 -3.11 -2.27
CA VAL A 297 1.36 -3.45 -0.92
C VAL A 297 0.23 -3.87 0.03
N ILE A 298 -0.99 -3.41 -0.24
CA ILE A 298 -2.20 -3.83 0.48
C ILE A 298 -2.36 -5.35 0.46
N HIS A 299 -2.04 -6.03 -0.65
CA HIS A 299 -2.12 -7.49 -0.70
C HIS A 299 -1.21 -8.18 0.31
N ALA A 300 -0.02 -7.62 0.60
CA ALA A 300 0.86 -8.18 1.62
C ALA A 300 0.30 -7.97 3.03
N ILE A 301 -0.30 -6.81 3.29
CA ILE A 301 -0.93 -6.48 4.58
C ILE A 301 -2.14 -7.40 4.83
N THR A 302 -3.00 -7.55 3.84
CA THR A 302 -4.14 -8.46 3.88
C THR A 302 -3.69 -9.91 4.10
N GLU A 303 -2.67 -10.38 3.36
CA GLU A 303 -2.14 -11.74 3.53
C GLU A 303 -1.55 -11.97 4.95
N PHE A 304 -0.94 -10.94 5.55
CA PHE A 304 -0.52 -10.98 6.96
C PHE A 304 -1.69 -11.10 7.91
N ALA A 305 -2.71 -10.26 7.78
CA ALA A 305 -3.89 -10.30 8.64
C ALA A 305 -4.63 -11.64 8.52
N GLU A 306 -4.83 -12.14 7.30
CA GLU A 306 -5.42 -13.46 7.02
C GLU A 306 -4.63 -14.61 7.66
N THR A 307 -3.31 -14.52 7.65
CA THR A 307 -2.42 -15.59 8.13
C THR A 307 -2.27 -15.55 9.66
N PHE A 308 -2.07 -14.37 10.23
CA PHE A 308 -1.79 -14.17 11.64
C PHE A 308 -3.07 -14.19 12.48
N HIS A 309 -4.18 -13.69 11.92
CA HIS A 309 -5.46 -13.49 12.59
C HIS A 309 -6.65 -14.04 11.78
N PRO A 310 -6.62 -15.32 11.32
CA PRO A 310 -7.56 -15.84 10.33
C PRO A 310 -9.04 -15.78 10.77
N GLU A 311 -9.33 -16.00 12.05
CA GLU A 311 -10.70 -15.97 12.57
C GLU A 311 -11.25 -14.53 12.66
N ALA A 312 -10.40 -13.58 13.06
CA ALA A 312 -10.78 -12.17 13.21
C ALA A 312 -10.91 -11.49 11.84
N TYR A 313 -9.96 -11.70 10.94
CA TYR A 313 -10.02 -11.20 9.58
C TYR A 313 -11.27 -11.71 8.83
N ALA A 314 -11.55 -13.02 8.90
CA ALA A 314 -12.75 -13.57 8.26
C ALA A 314 -14.08 -13.02 8.84
N ALA A 315 -14.08 -12.56 10.09
CA ALA A 315 -15.26 -11.90 10.68
C ALA A 315 -15.41 -10.47 10.17
N ALA A 316 -14.35 -9.67 10.20
CA ALA A 316 -14.35 -8.28 9.72
C ALA A 316 -14.72 -8.21 8.23
N THR A 317 -14.18 -9.09 7.38
CA THR A 317 -14.56 -9.15 5.96
C THR A 317 -16.03 -9.51 5.76
N ALA A 318 -16.59 -10.37 6.61
CA ALA A 318 -18.01 -10.72 6.51
C ALA A 318 -18.92 -9.55 6.88
N ASP A 319 -18.54 -8.77 7.90
CA ASP A 319 -19.27 -7.59 8.33
C ASP A 319 -19.19 -6.47 7.27
N ALA A 320 -18.03 -6.24 6.64
CA ALA A 320 -17.88 -5.26 5.56
C ALA A 320 -18.78 -5.57 4.35
N VAL A 321 -18.86 -6.83 3.94
CA VAL A 321 -19.74 -7.27 2.83
C VAL A 321 -21.22 -7.07 3.16
N ASP A 322 -21.61 -7.23 4.43
CA ASP A 322 -22.99 -7.00 4.86
C ASP A 322 -23.34 -5.50 4.89
N ASP A 323 -22.38 -4.62 5.21
CA ASP A 323 -22.56 -3.16 5.20
C ASP A 323 -22.74 -2.60 3.76
N ASP A 324 -21.95 -3.06 2.79
CA ASP A 324 -22.11 -2.70 1.37
C ASP A 324 -23.49 -3.12 0.80
N ALA A 325 -24.02 -4.26 1.26
CA ALA A 325 -25.31 -4.76 0.85
C ALA A 325 -26.48 -3.91 1.40
N ASP A 326 -26.32 -3.26 2.57
CA ASP A 326 -27.33 -2.39 3.16
C ASP A 326 -27.29 -0.98 2.53
N GLU A 327 -26.10 -0.45 2.22
CA GLU A 327 -25.99 0.85 1.51
C GLU A 327 -26.59 0.81 0.10
N THR A 328 -26.41 -0.29 -0.64
CA THR A 328 -27.02 -0.46 -1.96
C THR A 328 -28.55 -0.65 -1.92
N ALA A 329 -29.10 -1.15 -0.80
CA ALA A 329 -30.54 -1.28 -0.61
C ALA A 329 -31.22 0.07 -0.32
N GLU A 330 -30.59 0.93 0.49
CA GLU A 330 -31.12 2.25 0.87
C GLU A 330 -31.17 3.25 -0.30
N VAL A 331 -30.30 3.10 -1.32
CA VAL A 331 -30.32 3.93 -2.55
C VAL A 331 -31.48 3.56 -3.50
N SER A 332 -32.04 2.36 -3.37
CA SER A 332 -33.08 1.86 -4.30
C SER A 332 -34.53 2.26 -3.94
N ASP A 333 -34.77 2.76 -2.72
CA ASP A 333 -36.13 3.07 -2.24
C ASP A 333 -36.64 4.49 -2.59
N ASP A 334 -35.79 5.36 -3.19
CA ASP A 334 -36.18 6.73 -3.59
C ASP A 334 -36.66 6.86 -5.05
N ALA A 335 -36.80 5.76 -5.79
CA ALA A 335 -37.19 5.74 -7.19
C ALA A 335 -38.53 5.03 -7.50
N ASP A 336 -39.57 5.17 -6.68
CA ASP A 336 -40.92 4.73 -7.08
C ASP A 336 -41.98 5.82 -6.88
N GLY A 337 -42.20 6.60 -7.95
CA GLY A 337 -43.04 7.78 -7.90
C GLY A 337 -43.54 8.35 -9.22
N ALA A 338 -43.79 7.57 -10.28
CA ALA A 338 -44.77 7.92 -11.31
C ALA A 338 -45.05 6.79 -12.31
N THR A 339 -46.31 6.35 -12.31
CA THR A 339 -46.91 5.33 -13.18
C THR A 339 -47.02 5.73 -14.65
N ALA A 340 -46.86 4.69 -15.49
CA ALA A 340 -47.01 4.57 -16.94
C ALA A 340 -48.18 5.30 -17.65
N ASP A 341 -47.94 5.65 -18.91
CA ASP A 341 -48.94 5.68 -19.99
C ASP A 341 -48.33 5.12 -21.29
N ASP A 342 -49.09 4.24 -21.96
CA ASP A 342 -48.72 3.38 -23.09
C ASP A 342 -48.64 4.12 -24.43
N GLY A 343 -47.74 3.69 -25.32
CA GLY A 343 -47.80 4.07 -26.75
C GLY A 343 -46.70 3.47 -27.63
N ALA A 344 -47.04 2.41 -28.35
CA ALA A 344 -46.21 1.67 -29.31
C ALA A 344 -45.68 2.49 -30.49
N ASP A 345 -44.49 2.14 -31.00
CA ASP A 345 -44.19 1.87 -32.42
C ASP A 345 -42.68 1.54 -32.62
N ASP A 346 -42.40 0.41 -33.30
CA ASP A 346 -41.10 -0.01 -33.86
C ASP A 346 -41.19 0.21 -35.40
N PRO A 347 -40.18 0.74 -36.14
CA PRO A 347 -39.04 -0.10 -36.55
C PRO A 347 -37.67 0.60 -36.72
N SER A 348 -36.62 -0.18 -36.42
CA SER A 348 -35.30 -0.25 -37.09
C SER A 348 -34.31 0.92 -36.98
N GLY A 349 -33.13 0.61 -36.44
CA GLY A 349 -31.89 1.40 -36.53
C GLY A 349 -30.69 0.56 -36.08
N THR A 350 -29.61 0.63 -36.85
CA THR A 350 -28.33 -0.07 -36.68
C THR A 350 -27.39 0.59 -35.66
N ASP A 351 -26.35 -0.16 -35.31
CA ASP A 351 -25.05 0.22 -34.71
C ASP A 351 -24.91 0.15 -33.18
N GLY A 352 -23.89 -0.64 -32.80
CA GLY A 352 -22.89 -0.42 -31.75
C GLY A 352 -23.35 -0.13 -30.32
N THR A 353 -22.97 -1.00 -29.38
CA THR A 353 -21.83 -0.75 -28.47
C THR A 353 -21.47 -2.03 -27.71
N ASP A 354 -20.17 -2.29 -27.68
CA ASP A 354 -19.47 -3.02 -26.64
C ASP A 354 -19.64 -2.25 -25.33
N ASP A 355 -19.99 -2.95 -24.25
CA ASP A 355 -19.76 -2.54 -22.86
C ASP A 355 -19.76 -3.84 -22.05
N ALA A 356 -18.57 -4.37 -21.84
CA ALA A 356 -18.31 -5.42 -20.87
C ALA A 356 -17.14 -4.92 -20.04
N ASP A 357 -17.48 -4.34 -18.89
CA ASP A 357 -16.69 -4.20 -17.66
C ASP A 357 -15.17 -4.41 -17.83
N ASP A 358 -14.49 -3.35 -18.29
CA ASP A 358 -13.03 -3.20 -18.11
C ASP A 358 -12.85 -2.44 -16.78
N GLN A 359 -12.80 -3.19 -15.67
CA GLN A 359 -12.21 -2.67 -14.44
C GLN A 359 -10.70 -2.77 -14.57
N PRO A 360 -9.95 -1.66 -14.47
CA PRO A 360 -8.50 -1.70 -14.52
C PRO A 360 -7.96 -2.50 -13.31
N GLY A 361 -7.04 -3.43 -13.56
CA GLY A 361 -6.10 -3.98 -12.57
C GLY A 361 -6.61 -4.86 -11.42
N PHE A 362 -7.83 -4.67 -10.92
CA PHE A 362 -8.33 -5.34 -9.72
C PHE A 362 -9.18 -6.55 -10.11
N GLY A 363 -8.51 -7.65 -10.45
CA GLY A 363 -9.20 -8.93 -10.59
C GLY A 363 -9.89 -9.28 -9.28
N VAL A 364 -11.23 -9.18 -9.24
CA VAL A 364 -12.07 -9.62 -8.12
C VAL A 364 -11.58 -10.99 -7.67
N ALA A 365 -10.90 -11.05 -6.53
CA ALA A 365 -10.56 -12.29 -5.86
C ALA A 365 -11.89 -12.90 -5.40
N ALA A 366 -12.52 -13.68 -6.28
CA ALA A 366 -13.72 -14.43 -5.94
C ALA A 366 -13.37 -15.37 -4.79
N ALA A 367 -13.70 -14.95 -3.56
CA ALA A 367 -13.60 -15.74 -2.35
C ALA A 367 -14.43 -17.03 -2.51
N LEU A 368 -13.77 -18.08 -3.01
CA LEU A 368 -14.35 -19.42 -3.07
C LEU A 368 -14.31 -20.04 -1.68
N VAL A 369 -15.35 -19.75 -0.89
CA VAL A 369 -15.61 -20.42 0.39
C VAL A 369 -15.91 -21.91 0.12
N ALA A 370 -14.89 -22.75 0.18
CA ALA A 370 -15.03 -24.20 0.13
C ALA A 370 -15.27 -24.75 1.55
N ILE A 371 -16.55 -24.90 1.93
CA ILE A 371 -16.95 -25.59 3.17
C ILE A 371 -16.60 -27.08 3.05
N VAL A 372 -15.54 -27.54 3.74
CA VAL A 372 -15.29 -28.96 4.00
C VAL A 372 -15.66 -29.29 5.44
N ALA A 373 -16.85 -29.84 5.62
CA ALA A 373 -17.30 -30.40 6.90
C ALA A 373 -16.54 -31.70 7.24
N ALA A 374 -15.93 -31.73 8.42
CA ALA A 374 -15.20 -32.86 8.98
C ALA A 374 -16.08 -34.11 9.25
N LEU A 375 -15.51 -35.29 9.06
CA LEU A 375 -15.92 -36.50 9.79
C LEU A 375 -14.70 -37.28 10.29
N ALA A 376 -14.49 -37.18 11.60
CA ALA A 376 -13.61 -38.04 12.37
C ALA A 376 -14.03 -39.51 12.27
N VAL A 377 -13.06 -40.40 12.00
CA VAL A 377 -13.13 -41.81 12.42
C VAL A 377 -11.92 -42.12 13.28
N VAL A 378 -12.15 -42.09 14.60
CA VAL A 378 -11.31 -42.79 15.57
C VAL A 378 -11.34 -44.28 15.24
N GLY A 379 -10.21 -44.83 14.82
CA GLY A 379 -10.05 -46.23 14.49
C GLY A 379 -8.64 -46.72 14.79
N SER A 380 -8.42 -47.11 16.04
CA SER A 380 -7.22 -47.76 16.57
C SER A 380 -6.59 -48.81 15.64
N SER A 381 -5.28 -48.72 15.40
CA SER A 381 -4.45 -49.89 15.08
C SER A 381 -2.98 -49.66 15.45
N ARG A 382 -2.58 -50.26 16.58
CA ARG A 382 -1.19 -50.65 16.86
C ARG A 382 -0.71 -51.58 15.74
N TYR A 383 0.48 -51.38 15.14
CA TYR A 383 1.44 -52.49 14.90
C TYR A 383 2.85 -52.02 14.44
N ARG A 384 3.82 -52.25 15.33
CA ARG A 384 5.21 -52.76 15.16
C ARG A 384 6.08 -52.36 13.96
N HIS A 385 7.20 -51.71 14.31
CA HIS A 385 8.58 -52.24 14.22
C HIS A 385 8.99 -53.03 12.97
N THR A 386 9.87 -52.45 12.14
CA THR A 386 11.09 -53.15 11.69
C THR A 386 12.18 -52.17 11.24
N ARG A 387 13.39 -52.44 11.74
CA ARG A 387 14.68 -51.93 11.26
C ARG A 387 14.90 -52.26 9.78
N ARG A 388 15.64 -51.40 9.09
CA ARG A 388 16.95 -51.77 8.56
C ARG A 388 17.87 -50.59 8.45
#